data_AF-A0A7X3RFD8-F1
#
_entry.id   AF-A0A7X3RFD8-F1
#
_cell.length_a   1.000
_cell.length_b   1.000
_cell.length_c   1.000
_cell.angle_alpha   90.00
_cell.angle_beta   90.00
_cell.angle_gamma   90.00
#
_symmetry.space_group_name_H-M   'P 1'
#
loop_
_entity.id
_entity.type
_entity.pdbx_description
1 polymer ?
#
loop_
_entity_poly.entity_id
_entity_poly.type
_entity_poly.pdbx_seq_one_letter_code
_entity_poly.pdbx_strand_id
1 'polypeptide(L)'
;MKNMNSTATKEYEPVSLPIIYLPPDFNTVFPRTKSLLNATRKMGIQAVHAALRSDGRVLLLHQKVELEETEELTPEHLHSIGAVANIIESYEPGDGTIRIAVAAEQRAIVLRYTKTSGFFNADVKLVHEEIGLANAATALVKKAKQLFGEYAKTRQKEQRRGSQSYNLTSEEVKRSIKDQEEPGHLADTIAGLLGLTASERQETLEELNPIKRLQLIIRFLEEASERNELWDDIHNQVRESVQKTHREFYLQEQMKVIQKELGRDDIAEVDELREQVKNAGMSEEAEEKALKELDRLAQIPPQSAESGVIRTYVDWILTLPWKESTEHQLQLPEAQRILDEDHYGLEKPKENVLEYLAVLQLVKHLKGPIICLVGPPGVGKTSLGKSIARATGRKFVRMSLGGVRDEAEIRGHRRTYI
;
A
#
# COMPACT_ATOMS: atom_id res chain seq x y z
N MET A 1 27.96 -9.28 -63.11
CA MET A 1 28.64 -9.75 -61.88
C MET A 1 29.73 -8.75 -61.51
N LYS A 2 29.80 -8.41 -60.22
CA LYS A 2 30.74 -7.48 -59.56
C LYS A 2 30.60 -5.99 -59.92
N ASN A 3 29.94 -5.27 -59.00
CA ASN A 3 30.40 -4.00 -58.44
C ASN A 3 29.48 -3.64 -57.24
N MET A 4 29.71 -4.32 -56.11
CA MET A 4 29.31 -3.82 -54.78
C MET A 4 30.61 -3.59 -54.02
N ASN A 5 31.20 -2.41 -54.19
CA ASN A 5 32.31 -1.97 -53.36
C ASN A 5 31.74 -1.48 -52.02
N SER A 6 31.88 -2.33 -51.01
CA SER A 6 32.56 -1.99 -49.76
C SER A 6 32.31 -0.57 -49.23
N THR A 7 31.19 -0.36 -48.55
CA THR A 7 31.08 0.66 -47.51
C THR A 7 32.07 0.32 -46.41
N ALA A 8 33.18 1.06 -46.39
CA ALA A 8 34.21 0.97 -45.37
C ALA A 8 33.59 1.16 -43.97
N THR A 9 33.64 0.11 -43.14
CA THR A 9 33.50 0.21 -41.70
C THR A 9 34.62 1.12 -41.20
N LYS A 10 34.28 2.36 -40.82
CA LYS A 10 35.17 3.19 -40.00
C LYS A 10 35.46 2.40 -38.73
N GLU A 11 36.69 1.91 -38.59
CA GLU A 11 37.20 1.39 -37.31
C GLU A 11 37.15 2.53 -36.30
N TYR A 12 36.20 2.47 -35.38
CA TYR A 12 36.13 3.41 -34.26
C TYR A 12 37.21 3.01 -33.26
N GLU A 13 38.20 3.86 -33.05
CA GLU A 13 39.16 3.68 -31.97
C GLU A 13 38.42 3.76 -30.63
N PRO A 14 38.50 2.72 -29.77
CA PRO A 14 37.86 2.75 -28.46
C PRO A 14 38.49 3.84 -27.60
N VAL A 15 37.65 4.67 -26.98
CA VAL A 15 38.10 5.71 -26.06
C VAL A 15 38.11 5.12 -24.65
N SER A 16 39.23 5.25 -23.94
CA SER A 16 39.32 4.81 -22.54
C SER A 16 38.96 5.97 -21.61
N LEU A 17 37.93 5.79 -20.78
CA LEU A 17 37.41 6.84 -19.90
C LEU A 17 37.30 6.37 -18.44
N PRO A 18 37.56 7.26 -17.46
CA PRO A 18 37.32 6.98 -16.05
C PRO A 18 35.82 6.88 -15.77
N ILE A 19 35.45 5.90 -14.93
CA ILE A 19 34.05 5.61 -14.60
C ILE A 19 33.65 6.32 -13.32
N ILE A 20 32.53 7.05 -13.39
CA ILE A 20 31.77 7.51 -12.22
C ILE A 20 30.50 6.67 -12.15
N TYR A 21 30.35 5.95 -11.04
CA TYR A 21 29.17 5.15 -10.77
C TYR A 21 28.09 5.99 -10.10
N LEU A 22 26.86 5.81 -10.56
CA LEU A 22 25.67 6.47 -10.06
C LEU A 22 24.85 5.46 -9.25
N PRO A 23 24.23 5.87 -8.12
CA PRO A 23 23.22 5.05 -7.46
C PRO A 23 22.11 4.63 -8.43
N PRO A 24 21.46 3.47 -8.26
CA PRO A 24 20.34 3.03 -9.10
C PRO A 24 19.22 4.07 -9.19
N ASP A 25 18.87 4.70 -8.07
CA ASP A 25 17.79 5.68 -7.98
C ASP A 25 18.20 7.09 -8.42
N PHE A 26 19.47 7.31 -8.71
CA PHE A 26 19.97 8.61 -9.16
C PHE A 26 19.31 9.00 -10.50
N ASN A 27 18.89 10.26 -10.62
CA ASN A 27 18.32 10.78 -11.85
C ASN A 27 19.28 10.54 -13.02
N THR A 28 18.88 9.68 -13.95
CA THR A 28 19.72 9.28 -15.06
C THR A 28 20.17 10.47 -15.89
N VAL A 29 21.47 10.54 -16.15
CA VAL A 29 22.05 11.62 -16.93
C VAL A 29 21.93 11.26 -18.42
N PHE A 30 20.89 11.78 -19.06
CA PHE A 30 20.70 11.62 -20.50
C PHE A 30 21.63 12.56 -21.28
N PRO A 31 22.03 12.21 -22.51
CA PRO A 31 22.76 13.11 -23.39
C PRO A 31 22.13 14.49 -23.51
N ARG A 32 22.97 15.52 -23.65
CA ARG A 32 22.60 16.94 -23.74
C ARG A 32 21.94 17.52 -22.49
N THR A 33 22.01 16.82 -21.36
CA THR A 33 21.55 17.34 -20.05
C THR A 33 22.73 17.73 -19.16
N LYS A 34 22.50 18.71 -18.28
CA LYS A 34 23.43 19.09 -17.22
C LYS A 34 22.95 18.55 -15.89
N SER A 35 23.84 17.93 -15.12
CA SER A 35 23.53 17.33 -13.83
C SER A 35 24.59 17.67 -12.79
N LEU A 36 24.16 17.84 -11.53
CA LEU A 36 25.07 17.98 -10.39
C LEU A 36 25.23 16.62 -9.72
N LEU A 37 26.45 16.14 -9.59
CA LEU A 37 26.79 14.85 -8.97
C LEU A 37 27.64 15.08 -7.72
N ASN A 38 27.45 14.21 -6.73
CA ASN A 38 28.29 14.17 -5.53
C ASN A 38 29.03 12.83 -5.52
N ALA A 39 30.35 12.87 -5.64
CA ALA A 39 31.20 11.69 -5.45
C ALA A 39 31.64 11.61 -3.99
N THR A 40 31.17 10.57 -3.30
CA THR A 40 31.41 10.33 -1.87
C THR A 40 32.42 9.20 -1.63
N ARG A 41 32.32 8.12 -2.40
CA ARG A 41 33.23 6.97 -2.30
C ARG A 41 34.61 7.32 -2.87
N LYS A 42 35.66 6.83 -2.21
CA LYS A 42 37.08 7.05 -2.58
C LYS A 42 37.36 6.79 -4.07
N MET A 43 36.77 5.74 -4.62
CA MET A 43 36.96 5.36 -6.01
C MET A 43 36.40 6.39 -7.00
N GLY A 44 35.22 6.94 -6.73
CA GLY A 44 34.60 8.00 -7.53
C GLY A 44 35.40 9.31 -7.46
N ILE A 45 35.90 9.67 -6.27
CA ILE A 45 36.77 10.85 -6.11
C ILE A 45 38.04 10.72 -6.96
N GLN A 46 38.68 9.55 -6.94
CA GLN A 46 39.87 9.30 -7.76
C GLN A 46 39.57 9.31 -9.26
N ALA A 47 38.42 8.79 -9.68
CA ALA A 47 37.99 8.87 -11.08
C ALA A 47 37.80 10.33 -11.54
N VAL A 48 37.22 11.18 -10.70
CA VAL A 48 37.08 12.63 -10.97
C VAL A 48 38.45 13.30 -11.08
N HIS A 49 39.35 13.05 -10.13
CA HIS A 49 40.71 13.61 -10.15
C HIS A 49 41.49 13.16 -11.39
N ALA A 50 41.32 11.90 -11.81
CA ALA A 50 41.94 11.38 -13.03
C ALA A 50 41.40 12.09 -14.28
N ALA A 51 40.08 12.27 -14.38
CA ALA A 51 39.44 12.97 -15.50
C ALA A 51 39.87 14.44 -15.60
N LEU A 52 39.96 15.14 -14.47
CA LEU A 52 40.40 16.54 -14.43
C LEU A 52 41.87 16.73 -14.84
N ARG A 53 42.70 15.68 -14.76
CA ARG A 53 44.10 15.70 -15.23
C ARG A 53 44.23 15.39 -16.73
N SER A 54 43.20 14.82 -17.34
CA SER A 54 43.16 14.50 -18.77
C SER A 54 42.37 15.56 -19.54
N ASP A 55 41.30 15.15 -20.20
CA ASP A 55 40.42 15.91 -21.07
C ASP A 55 39.09 16.29 -20.40
N GLY A 56 38.92 16.00 -19.09
CA GLY A 56 37.70 16.29 -18.35
C GLY A 56 36.52 15.37 -18.67
N ARG A 57 36.71 14.35 -19.52
CA ARG A 57 35.67 13.38 -19.88
C ARG A 57 35.57 12.25 -18.87
N VAL A 58 34.34 11.88 -18.56
CA VAL A 58 33.99 10.76 -17.67
C VAL A 58 32.91 9.90 -18.31
N LEU A 59 32.89 8.63 -17.96
CA LEU A 59 31.78 7.74 -18.25
C LEU A 59 30.88 7.62 -17.01
N LEU A 60 29.61 7.97 -17.15
CA LEU A 60 28.59 7.81 -16.12
C LEU A 60 27.88 6.47 -16.32
N LEU A 61 27.91 5.60 -15.31
CA LEU A 61 27.22 4.31 -15.32
C LEU A 61 26.35 4.16 -14.08
N HIS A 62 25.11 3.73 -14.27
CA HIS A 62 24.24 3.34 -13.17
C HIS A 62 24.64 1.97 -12.61
N GLN A 63 24.47 1.83 -11.30
CA GLN A 63 24.48 0.53 -10.63
C GLN A 63 23.14 -0.17 -10.84
N LYS A 64 23.18 -1.49 -11.01
CA LYS A 64 22.00 -2.35 -11.14
C LYS A 64 21.28 -2.56 -9.81
N VAL A 65 22.02 -2.50 -8.72
CA VAL A 65 21.56 -2.73 -7.34
C VAL A 65 22.17 -1.68 -6.42
N GLU A 66 21.46 -1.33 -5.36
CA GLU A 66 22.00 -0.47 -4.32
C GLU A 66 23.03 -1.29 -3.53
N LEU A 67 24.26 -0.79 -3.44
CA LEU A 67 25.34 -1.42 -2.70
C LEU A 67 25.64 -0.60 -1.46
N GLU A 68 25.93 -1.25 -0.34
CA GLU A 68 26.41 -0.54 0.85
C GLU A 68 27.78 0.12 0.58
N GLU A 69 28.13 1.17 1.32
CA GLU A 69 29.43 1.84 1.16
C GLU A 69 30.64 0.93 1.49
N THR A 70 30.39 -0.13 2.26
CA THR A 70 31.35 -1.14 2.70
C THR A 70 31.63 -2.22 1.64
N GLU A 71 30.74 -2.39 0.66
CA GLU A 71 30.84 -3.42 -0.37
C GLU A 71 31.75 -2.98 -1.54
N GLU A 72 32.56 -3.91 -2.05
CA GLU A 72 33.43 -3.64 -3.21
C GLU A 72 32.60 -3.62 -4.50
N LEU A 73 32.52 -2.45 -5.14
CA LEU A 73 31.88 -2.30 -6.44
C LEU A 73 32.70 -3.03 -7.53
N THR A 74 32.15 -4.10 -8.08
CA THR A 74 32.68 -4.80 -9.26
C THR A 74 31.96 -4.39 -10.55
N PRO A 75 32.58 -4.58 -11.74
CA PRO A 75 31.94 -4.28 -13.03
C PRO A 75 30.60 -4.99 -13.30
N GLU A 76 30.34 -6.12 -12.65
CA GLU A 76 29.10 -6.89 -12.83
C GLU A 76 27.87 -6.13 -12.30
N HIS A 77 28.08 -5.28 -11.28
CA HIS A 77 27.05 -4.43 -10.69
C HIS A 77 26.70 -3.21 -11.56
N LEU A 78 27.45 -2.94 -12.63
CA LEU A 78 27.23 -1.78 -13.50
C LEU A 78 26.45 -2.16 -14.75
N HIS A 79 25.65 -1.22 -15.24
CA HIS A 79 25.04 -1.32 -16.56
C HIS A 79 26.11 -1.24 -17.66
N SER A 80 25.82 -1.84 -18.81
CA SER A 80 26.74 -1.89 -19.97
C SER A 80 26.65 -0.66 -20.87
N ILE A 81 25.60 0.15 -20.73
CA ILE A 81 25.40 1.39 -21.49
C ILE A 81 25.28 2.55 -20.50
N GLY A 82 26.02 3.61 -20.79
CA GLY A 82 26.07 4.83 -19.99
C GLY A 82 26.07 6.09 -20.84
N ALA A 83 26.34 7.21 -20.19
CA ALA A 83 26.53 8.50 -20.84
C ALA A 83 27.95 8.99 -20.63
N VAL A 84 28.61 9.40 -21.73
CA VAL A 84 29.86 10.16 -21.65
C VAL A 84 29.50 11.60 -21.32
N ALA A 85 30.18 12.15 -20.33
CA ALA A 85 29.95 13.51 -19.87
C ALA A 85 31.26 14.26 -19.67
N ASN A 86 31.20 15.58 -19.85
CA ASN A 86 32.28 16.50 -19.54
C ASN A 86 32.07 17.14 -18.18
N ILE A 87 33.11 17.17 -17.35
CA ILE A 87 33.09 17.93 -16.10
C ILE A 87 33.24 19.42 -16.43
N ILE A 88 32.19 20.20 -16.13
CA ILE A 88 32.17 21.64 -16.34
C ILE A 88 32.78 22.36 -15.13
N GLU A 89 32.37 21.96 -13.93
CA GLU A 89 32.81 22.56 -12.67
C GLU A 89 33.04 21.47 -11.63
N SER A 90 33.98 21.71 -10.72
CA SER A 90 34.23 20.85 -9.57
C SER A 90 34.46 21.69 -8.32
N TYR A 91 33.94 21.23 -7.19
CA TYR A 91 34.05 21.89 -5.90
C TYR A 91 34.24 20.85 -4.80
N GLU A 92 35.26 21.05 -3.96
CA GLU A 92 35.55 20.23 -2.78
C GLU A 92 35.20 21.02 -1.51
N PRO A 93 34.13 20.66 -0.78
CA PRO A 93 33.71 21.39 0.42
C PRO A 93 34.65 21.22 1.63
N GLY A 94 35.62 20.31 1.56
CA GLY A 94 36.50 19.95 2.69
C GLY A 94 35.94 18.87 3.62
N ASP A 95 34.79 18.28 3.30
CA ASP A 95 34.15 17.16 4.01
C ASP A 95 34.59 15.77 3.50
N GLY A 96 35.57 15.74 2.59
CA GLY A 96 36.03 14.52 1.93
C GLY A 96 35.16 14.10 0.74
N THR A 97 34.20 14.92 0.30
CA THR A 97 33.42 14.70 -0.93
C THR A 97 33.84 15.66 -2.03
N ILE A 98 33.53 15.30 -3.29
CA ILE A 98 33.67 16.21 -4.44
C ILE A 98 32.32 16.37 -5.13
N ARG A 99 31.92 17.62 -5.33
CA ARG A 99 30.71 17.98 -6.07
C ARG A 99 31.10 18.42 -7.46
N ILE A 100 30.49 17.83 -8.49
CA ILE A 100 30.80 18.13 -9.88
C ILE A 100 29.54 18.48 -10.66
N ALA A 101 29.63 19.49 -11.51
CA ALA A 101 28.64 19.75 -12.55
C ALA A 101 29.11 19.08 -13.84
N VAL A 102 28.30 18.19 -14.40
CA VAL A 102 28.62 17.47 -15.63
C VAL A 102 27.63 17.79 -16.73
N ALA A 103 28.08 17.84 -17.98
CA ALA A 103 27.24 17.86 -19.16
C ALA A 103 27.40 16.55 -19.93
N ALA A 104 26.34 15.76 -20.01
CA ALA A 104 26.36 14.55 -20.83
C ALA A 104 26.29 14.90 -22.32
N GLU A 105 27.04 14.18 -23.13
CA GLU A 105 27.19 14.45 -24.55
C GLU A 105 26.55 13.36 -25.40
N GLN A 106 26.91 12.11 -25.14
CA GLN A 106 26.57 10.96 -25.98
C GLN A 106 26.44 9.68 -25.16
N ARG A 107 25.67 8.73 -25.68
CA ARG A 107 25.64 7.36 -25.15
C ARG A 107 26.93 6.63 -25.48
N ALA A 108 27.34 5.76 -24.58
CA ALA A 108 28.49 4.90 -24.77
C ALA A 108 28.18 3.47 -24.35
N ILE A 109 28.66 2.52 -25.15
CA ILE A 109 28.61 1.09 -24.84
C ILE A 109 29.97 0.70 -24.27
N VAL A 110 29.97 0.08 -23.08
CA VAL A 110 31.18 -0.46 -22.47
C VAL A 110 31.61 -1.71 -23.21
N LEU A 111 32.84 -1.73 -23.71
CA LEU A 111 33.44 -2.89 -24.37
C LEU A 111 34.29 -3.69 -23.38
N ARG A 112 35.06 -3.00 -22.54
CA ARG A 112 35.98 -3.63 -21.58
C ARG A 112 36.20 -2.75 -20.37
N TYR A 113 36.26 -3.37 -19.19
CA TYR A 113 36.66 -2.72 -17.94
C TYR A 113 38.13 -2.97 -17.63
N THR A 114 38.82 -1.93 -17.16
CA THR A 114 40.22 -1.99 -16.74
C THR A 114 40.36 -1.36 -15.35
N LYS A 115 40.85 -2.11 -14.37
CA LYS A 115 41.13 -1.57 -13.03
C LYS A 115 42.45 -0.80 -13.08
N THR A 116 42.38 0.50 -12.85
CA THR A 116 43.55 1.38 -12.68
C THR A 116 43.72 1.65 -11.18
N SER A 117 44.89 2.06 -10.73
CA SER A 117 45.23 2.21 -9.31
C SER A 117 44.21 3.06 -8.53
N GLY A 118 43.21 2.38 -7.95
CA GLY A 118 42.14 2.92 -7.11
C GLY A 118 40.86 3.42 -7.82
N PHE A 119 40.71 3.22 -9.14
CA PHE A 119 39.45 3.43 -9.88
C PHE A 119 39.31 2.57 -11.15
N PHE A 120 38.10 2.51 -11.72
CA PHE A 120 37.86 1.79 -12.98
C PHE A 120 37.91 2.72 -14.18
N ASN A 121 38.56 2.26 -15.23
CA ASN A 121 38.45 2.78 -16.59
C ASN A 121 37.61 1.81 -17.44
N ALA A 122 36.93 2.35 -18.44
CA ALA A 122 36.25 1.55 -19.46
C ALA A 122 36.68 1.99 -20.86
N ASP A 123 36.99 1.00 -21.70
CA ASP A 123 37.09 1.19 -23.14
C ASP A 123 35.66 1.22 -23.69
N VAL A 124 35.27 2.34 -24.28
CA VAL A 124 33.90 2.56 -24.74
C VAL A 124 33.79 2.79 -26.24
N LYS A 125 32.66 2.34 -26.79
CA LYS A 125 32.20 2.72 -28.12
C LYS A 125 31.19 3.84 -28.01
N LEU A 126 31.51 5.01 -28.57
CA LEU A 126 30.59 6.13 -28.66
C LEU A 126 29.46 5.80 -29.64
N VAL A 127 28.22 6.10 -29.24
CA VAL A 127 27.04 5.87 -30.07
C VAL A 127 26.73 7.14 -30.85
N HIS A 128 26.78 7.03 -32.17
CA HIS A 128 26.28 8.06 -33.08
C HIS A 128 24.84 7.72 -33.48
N GLU A 129 23.94 8.69 -33.31
CA GLU A 129 22.55 8.54 -33.71
C GLU A 129 22.42 8.80 -35.21
N GLU A 130 21.95 7.79 -35.96
CA GLU A 130 21.54 7.98 -37.35
C GLU A 130 20.11 8.53 -37.39
N ILE A 131 19.91 9.66 -38.09
CA ILE A 131 18.59 10.28 -38.24
C ILE A 131 17.75 9.42 -39.19
N GLY A 132 16.91 8.56 -38.62
CA GLY A 132 16.01 7.69 -39.39
C GLY A 132 14.81 8.44 -39.98
N LEU A 133 14.57 8.24 -41.29
CA LEU A 133 13.36 8.52 -42.08
C LEU A 133 12.40 9.63 -41.57
N ALA A 134 12.47 10.80 -42.22
CA ALA A 134 11.80 12.06 -41.85
C ALA A 134 10.28 11.97 -41.55
N ASN A 135 9.52 11.14 -42.28
CA ASN A 135 8.05 11.20 -42.20
C ASN A 135 7.47 10.53 -40.94
N ALA A 136 7.91 9.31 -40.60
CA ALA A 136 7.44 8.60 -39.41
C ALA A 136 7.93 9.27 -38.11
N ALA A 137 9.15 9.81 -38.14
CA ALA A 137 9.72 10.59 -37.06
C ALA A 137 8.87 11.82 -36.72
N THR A 138 8.39 12.55 -37.72
CA THR A 138 7.61 13.78 -37.53
C THR A 138 6.28 13.53 -36.80
N ALA A 139 5.57 12.45 -37.14
CA ALA A 139 4.30 12.10 -36.50
C ALA A 139 4.49 11.74 -35.01
N LEU A 140 5.53 10.96 -34.70
CA LEU A 140 5.86 10.59 -33.32
C LEU A 140 6.30 11.80 -32.50
N VAL A 141 7.11 12.70 -33.07
CA VAL A 141 7.52 13.95 -32.42
C VAL A 141 6.30 14.78 -32.05
N LYS A 142 5.34 14.94 -32.98
CA LYS A 142 4.10 15.67 -32.70
C LYS A 142 3.28 15.01 -31.58
N LYS A 143 3.14 13.68 -31.61
CA LYS A 143 2.43 12.92 -30.57
C LYS A 143 3.09 13.09 -29.19
N ALA A 144 4.41 12.93 -29.10
CA ALA A 144 5.15 13.10 -27.86
C ALA A 144 5.01 14.51 -27.27
N LYS A 145 5.11 15.56 -28.10
CA LYS A 145 4.91 16.95 -27.66
C LYS A 145 3.49 17.19 -27.13
N GLN A 146 2.47 16.62 -27.78
CA GLN A 146 1.09 16.74 -27.34
C GLN A 146 0.90 16.08 -25.96
N LEU A 147 1.27 14.81 -25.84
CA LEU A 147 1.13 14.04 -24.60
C LEU A 147 1.89 14.68 -23.43
N PHE A 148 3.12 15.15 -23.67
CA PHE A 148 3.87 15.87 -22.65
C PHE A 148 3.16 17.16 -22.22
N GLY A 149 2.59 17.90 -23.17
CA GLY A 149 1.82 19.12 -22.87
C GLY A 149 0.59 18.86 -22.01
N GLU A 150 -0.09 17.73 -22.21
CA GLU A 150 -1.21 17.27 -21.37
C GLU A 150 -0.71 16.86 -19.98
N TYR A 151 0.32 16.02 -19.90
CA TYR A 151 0.98 15.60 -18.67
C TYR A 151 1.42 16.79 -17.80
N ALA A 152 2.10 17.78 -18.39
CA ALA A 152 2.60 18.95 -17.69
C ALA A 152 1.48 19.82 -17.10
N LYS A 153 0.31 19.92 -17.77
CA LYS A 153 -0.86 20.65 -17.25
C LYS A 153 -1.45 19.96 -16.03
N THR A 154 -1.55 18.63 -16.06
CA THR A 154 -2.09 17.84 -14.94
C THR A 154 -1.17 17.95 -13.71
N ARG A 155 0.14 17.78 -13.91
CA ARG A 155 1.15 18.00 -12.85
C ARG A 155 1.14 19.42 -12.27
N GLN A 156 0.85 20.45 -13.07
CA GLN A 156 0.72 21.82 -12.57
C GLN A 156 -0.46 21.99 -11.61
N LYS A 157 -1.58 21.29 -11.85
CA LYS A 157 -2.74 21.31 -10.93
C LYS A 157 -2.37 20.69 -9.58
N GLU A 158 -1.54 19.64 -9.58
CA GLU A 158 -1.04 18.99 -8.36
C GLU A 158 -0.02 19.85 -7.61
N GLN A 159 0.90 20.53 -8.30
CA GLN A 159 1.87 21.44 -7.66
C GLN A 159 1.21 22.57 -6.88
N ARG A 160 0.10 23.13 -7.40
CA ARG A 160 -0.72 24.13 -6.69
C ARG A 160 -1.36 23.60 -5.40
N ARG A 161 -1.37 22.28 -5.18
CA ARG A 161 -1.92 21.61 -4.00
C ARG A 161 -0.86 21.25 -2.93
N GLY A 162 0.38 21.75 -3.07
CA GLY A 162 1.37 21.76 -1.98
C GLY A 162 2.57 20.82 -2.11
N SER A 163 2.81 20.21 -3.28
CA SER A 163 3.95 19.31 -3.49
C SER A 163 5.14 20.03 -4.17
N GLN A 164 6.28 20.05 -3.48
CA GLN A 164 7.55 20.61 -3.96
C GLN A 164 8.20 19.62 -4.94
N SER A 165 8.11 19.82 -6.27
CA SER A 165 9.12 19.31 -7.21
C SER A 165 8.96 19.82 -8.65
N TYR A 166 10.09 20.27 -9.22
CA TYR A 166 10.42 20.65 -10.60
C TYR A 166 9.44 21.57 -11.36
N ASN A 167 9.93 22.74 -11.79
CA ASN A 167 9.21 23.70 -12.64
C ASN A 167 9.00 23.15 -14.08
N LEU A 168 8.25 22.05 -14.23
CA LEU A 168 7.82 21.47 -15.49
C LEU A 168 7.05 22.48 -16.37
N THR A 169 6.54 23.55 -15.75
CA THR A 169 5.82 24.64 -16.42
C THR A 169 6.66 25.89 -16.66
N SER A 170 7.98 25.87 -16.41
CA SER A 170 8.83 26.99 -16.82
C SER A 170 8.68 27.20 -18.32
N GLU A 171 8.55 28.47 -18.74
CA GLU A 171 8.49 28.82 -20.16
C GLU A 171 9.74 28.32 -20.92
N GLU A 172 10.86 28.18 -20.21
CA GLU A 172 12.11 27.61 -20.74
C GLU A 172 11.96 26.14 -21.14
N VAL A 173 11.29 25.33 -20.30
CA VAL A 173 11.05 23.90 -20.54
C VAL A 173 10.03 23.69 -21.66
N LYS A 174 8.97 24.51 -21.69
CA LYS A 174 7.99 24.46 -22.77
C LYS A 174 8.62 24.84 -24.10
N ARG A 175 9.47 25.87 -24.11
CA ARG A 175 10.15 26.33 -25.32
C ARG A 175 11.17 25.31 -25.81
N SER A 176 11.96 24.72 -24.90
CA SER A 176 12.91 23.68 -25.26
C SER A 176 12.21 22.51 -25.95
N ILE A 177 11.11 22.00 -25.40
CA ILE A 177 10.37 20.89 -26.01
C ILE A 177 9.69 21.30 -27.32
N LYS A 178 9.13 22.50 -27.39
CA LYS A 178 8.42 22.99 -28.58
C LYS A 178 9.32 23.06 -29.80
N ASP A 179 10.55 23.54 -29.63
CA ASP A 179 11.48 23.81 -30.73
C ASP A 179 12.31 22.56 -31.13
N GLN A 180 12.21 21.44 -30.39
CA GLN A 180 12.97 20.22 -30.71
C GLN A 180 12.31 19.35 -31.77
N GLU A 181 13.03 19.08 -32.86
CA GLU A 181 12.57 18.24 -33.97
C GLU A 181 13.26 16.87 -34.00
N GLU A 182 14.41 16.74 -33.34
CA GLU A 182 15.17 15.49 -33.27
C GLU A 182 14.51 14.49 -32.31
N PRO A 183 14.08 13.29 -32.78
CA PRO A 183 13.40 12.32 -31.93
C PRO A 183 14.20 11.87 -30.71
N GLY A 184 15.50 11.60 -30.90
CA GLY A 184 16.39 11.16 -29.82
C GLY A 184 16.56 12.23 -28.74
N HIS A 185 16.80 13.47 -29.15
CA HIS A 185 16.95 14.59 -28.22
C HIS A 185 15.64 14.92 -27.49
N LEU A 186 14.50 14.87 -28.19
CA LEU A 186 13.19 15.05 -27.57
C LEU A 186 12.89 13.95 -26.54
N ALA A 187 13.19 12.69 -26.88
CA ALA A 187 13.02 11.56 -25.96
C ALA A 187 13.86 11.75 -24.70
N ASP A 188 15.14 12.09 -24.84
CA ASP A 188 16.08 12.31 -23.72
C ASP A 188 15.66 13.48 -22.83
N THR A 189 15.20 14.57 -23.45
CA THR A 189 14.69 15.76 -22.73
C THR A 189 13.45 15.42 -21.92
N ILE A 190 12.48 14.73 -22.53
CA ILE A 190 11.25 14.33 -21.83
C ILE A 190 11.59 13.32 -20.72
N ALA A 191 12.48 12.36 -20.96
CA ALA A 191 12.88 11.35 -19.98
C ALA A 191 13.48 11.97 -18.71
N GLY A 192 14.28 13.04 -18.87
CA GLY A 192 14.86 13.78 -17.73
C GLY A 192 13.84 14.61 -16.95
N LEU A 193 12.69 14.93 -17.54
CA LEU A 193 11.62 15.71 -16.92
C LEU A 193 10.50 14.84 -16.37
N LEU A 194 10.32 13.64 -16.91
CA LEU A 194 9.32 12.68 -16.50
C LEU A 194 9.77 11.97 -15.21
N GLY A 195 8.82 11.73 -14.30
CA GLY A 195 9.07 10.96 -13.06
C GLY A 195 9.20 9.46 -13.31
N LEU A 196 10.12 9.05 -14.17
CA LEU A 196 10.40 7.64 -14.50
C LEU A 196 11.09 6.91 -13.34
N THR A 197 10.79 5.63 -13.20
CA THR A 197 11.51 4.70 -12.31
C THR A 197 12.94 4.47 -12.80
N ALA A 198 13.83 3.98 -11.92
CA ALA A 198 15.21 3.66 -12.28
C ALA A 198 15.30 2.71 -13.50
N SER A 199 14.46 1.67 -13.53
CA SER A 199 14.42 0.70 -14.63
C SER A 199 14.00 1.35 -15.96
N GLU A 200 12.94 2.16 -15.97
CA GLU A 200 12.44 2.83 -17.19
C GLU A 200 13.46 3.84 -17.74
N ARG A 201 14.17 4.55 -16.85
CA ARG A 201 15.24 5.47 -17.25
C ARG A 201 16.39 4.73 -17.90
N GLN A 202 16.79 3.60 -17.32
CA GLN A 202 17.84 2.78 -17.87
C GLN A 202 17.43 2.13 -19.21
N GLU A 203 16.20 1.62 -19.32
CA GLU A 203 15.62 1.13 -20.59
C GLU A 203 15.69 2.21 -21.68
N THR A 204 15.38 3.46 -21.33
CA THR A 204 15.47 4.62 -22.24
C THR A 204 16.92 4.95 -22.64
N LEU A 205 17.88 4.82 -21.72
CA LEU A 205 19.29 5.04 -22.02
C LEU A 205 19.85 3.93 -22.91
N GLU A 206 19.41 2.69 -22.71
CA GLU A 206 19.85 1.49 -23.44
C GLU A 206 19.25 1.41 -24.87
N GLU A 207 18.09 2.01 -25.14
CA GLU A 207 17.54 2.06 -26.49
C GLU A 207 18.31 3.05 -27.38
N LEU A 208 19.17 2.49 -28.24
CA LEU A 208 20.05 3.26 -29.11
C LEU A 208 19.33 3.84 -30.34
N ASN A 209 18.21 3.26 -30.75
CA ASN A 209 17.45 3.77 -31.88
C ASN A 209 16.56 4.96 -31.46
N PRO A 210 16.77 6.17 -32.00
CA PRO A 210 16.05 7.36 -31.55
C PRO A 210 14.53 7.29 -31.78
N ILE A 211 14.07 6.56 -32.80
CA ILE A 211 12.65 6.39 -33.08
C ILE A 211 12.01 5.46 -32.06
N LYS A 212 12.64 4.32 -31.78
CA LYS A 212 12.17 3.37 -30.76
C LYS A 212 12.18 4.00 -29.37
N ARG A 213 13.22 4.78 -29.06
CA ARG A 213 13.30 5.50 -27.80
C ARG A 213 12.16 6.50 -27.64
N LEU A 214 11.82 7.25 -28.70
CA LEU A 214 10.68 8.16 -28.65
C LEU A 214 9.35 7.40 -28.48
N GLN A 215 9.19 6.24 -29.11
CA GLN A 215 8.02 5.37 -28.89
C GLN A 215 7.94 4.88 -27.43
N LEU A 216 9.07 4.53 -26.84
CA LEU A 216 9.17 4.13 -25.44
C LEU A 216 8.72 5.28 -24.51
N ILE A 217 9.19 6.49 -24.77
CA ILE A 217 8.76 7.68 -24.00
C ILE A 217 7.28 7.98 -24.17
N ILE A 218 6.73 7.82 -25.38
CA ILE A 218 5.29 7.97 -25.62
C ILE A 218 4.50 6.96 -24.75
N ARG A 219 4.93 5.69 -24.69
CA ARG A 219 4.31 4.68 -23.83
C ARG A 219 4.33 5.11 -22.36
N PHE A 220 5.48 5.53 -21.85
CA PHE A 220 5.59 5.98 -20.46
C PHE A 220 4.76 7.22 -20.16
N LEU A 221 4.61 8.14 -21.12
CA LEU A 221 3.73 9.29 -20.99
C LEU A 221 2.25 8.88 -20.93
N GLU A 222 1.83 7.92 -21.74
CA GLU A 222 0.46 7.38 -21.74
C GLU A 222 0.15 6.73 -20.38
N GLU A 223 1.00 5.82 -19.91
CA GLU A 223 0.86 5.17 -18.60
C GLU A 223 0.87 6.18 -17.44
N ALA A 224 1.73 7.20 -17.51
CA ALA A 224 1.77 8.25 -16.50
C ALA A 224 0.51 9.12 -16.51
N SER A 225 -0.09 9.34 -17.68
CA SER A 225 -1.33 10.11 -17.81
C SER A 225 -2.52 9.34 -17.24
N GLU A 226 -2.65 8.04 -17.56
CA GLU A 226 -3.67 7.16 -17.00
C GLU A 226 -3.59 7.08 -15.46
N ARG A 227 -2.37 6.96 -14.91
CA ARG A 227 -2.18 6.99 -13.45
C ARG A 227 -2.66 8.30 -12.82
N ASN A 228 -2.40 9.43 -13.47
CA ASN A 228 -2.83 10.73 -12.95
C ASN A 228 -4.36 10.88 -13.01
N GLU A 229 -5.01 10.40 -14.07
CA GLU A 229 -6.48 10.42 -14.18
C GLU A 229 -7.15 9.60 -13.09
N LEU A 230 -6.67 8.37 -12.85
CA LEU A 230 -7.15 7.51 -11.76
C LEU A 230 -6.96 8.17 -10.39
N TRP A 231 -5.82 8.84 -10.17
CA TRP A 231 -5.57 9.59 -8.94
C TRP A 231 -6.53 10.75 -8.74
N ASP A 232 -6.83 11.50 -9.80
CA ASP A 232 -7.81 12.60 -9.75
C ASP A 232 -9.23 12.07 -9.46
N ASP A 233 -9.63 10.94 -10.05
CA ASP A 233 -10.92 10.29 -9.78
C ASP A 233 -11.06 9.83 -8.33
N ILE A 234 -10.05 9.14 -7.79
CA ILE A 234 -10.01 8.73 -6.38
C ILE A 234 -10.09 9.96 -5.47
N HIS A 235 -9.32 11.00 -5.77
CA HIS A 235 -9.31 12.22 -4.98
C HIS A 235 -10.69 12.92 -4.98
N ASN A 236 -11.36 12.98 -6.13
CA ASN A 236 -12.69 13.55 -6.25
C ASN A 236 -13.73 12.74 -5.43
N GLN A 237 -13.69 11.41 -5.51
CA GLN A 237 -14.57 10.53 -4.73
C GLN A 237 -14.38 10.71 -3.21
N VAL A 238 -13.12 10.76 -2.75
CA VAL A 238 -12.81 11.01 -1.34
C VAL A 238 -13.32 12.39 -0.90
N ARG A 239 -13.15 13.41 -1.74
CA ARG A 239 -13.62 14.77 -1.44
C ARG A 239 -15.14 14.84 -1.34
N GLU A 240 -15.87 14.19 -2.26
CA GLU A 240 -17.33 14.11 -2.22
C GLU A 240 -17.83 13.39 -0.98
N SER A 241 -17.17 12.27 -0.60
CA SER A 241 -17.47 11.53 0.63
C SER A 241 -17.30 12.40 1.88
N VAL A 242 -16.17 13.10 2.02
CA VAL A 242 -15.90 14.00 3.15
C VAL A 242 -16.92 15.14 3.21
N GLN A 243 -17.26 15.75 2.06
CA GLN A 243 -18.27 16.81 2.01
C GLN A 243 -19.65 16.31 2.42
N LYS A 244 -20.04 15.10 2.00
CA LYS A 244 -21.29 14.47 2.40
C LYS A 244 -21.31 14.21 3.91
N THR A 245 -20.26 13.63 4.47
CA THR A 245 -20.15 13.36 5.91
C THR A 245 -20.19 14.65 6.74
N HIS A 246 -19.45 15.70 6.36
CA HIS A 246 -19.53 16.99 7.04
C HIS A 246 -20.94 17.61 6.97
N ARG A 247 -21.61 17.49 5.83
CA ARG A 247 -22.98 17.99 5.66
C ARG A 247 -23.96 17.23 6.55
N GLU A 248 -23.88 15.90 6.58
CA GLU A 248 -24.71 15.05 7.44
C GLU A 248 -24.48 15.36 8.92
N PHE A 249 -23.22 15.48 9.36
CA PHE A 249 -22.87 15.87 10.73
C PHE A 249 -23.48 17.23 11.10
N TYR A 250 -23.32 18.23 10.22
CA TYR A 250 -23.87 19.56 10.44
C TYR A 250 -25.40 19.55 10.54
N LEU A 251 -26.09 18.80 9.66
CA LEU A 251 -27.55 18.66 9.71
C LEU A 251 -28.03 17.94 10.97
N GLN A 252 -27.30 16.92 11.44
CA GLN A 252 -27.60 16.24 12.69
C GLN A 252 -27.47 17.18 13.89
N GLU A 253 -26.40 17.99 13.97
CA GLU A 253 -26.26 18.96 15.05
C GLU A 253 -27.32 20.07 14.99
N GLN A 254 -27.68 20.56 13.80
CA GLN A 254 -28.80 21.47 13.67
C GLN A 254 -30.12 20.86 14.14
N MET A 255 -30.38 19.60 13.79
CA MET A 255 -31.57 18.89 14.24
C MET A 255 -31.60 18.72 15.76
N LYS A 256 -30.47 18.40 16.40
CA LYS A 256 -30.36 18.31 17.86
C LYS A 256 -30.70 19.64 18.53
N VAL A 257 -30.17 20.76 18.02
CA VAL A 257 -30.46 22.10 18.55
C VAL A 257 -31.94 22.44 18.38
N ILE A 258 -32.52 22.22 17.20
CA ILE A 258 -33.94 22.49 16.93
C ILE A 258 -34.86 21.63 17.82
N GLN A 259 -34.54 20.35 18.02
CA GLN A 259 -35.32 19.43 18.85
C GLN A 259 -35.25 19.78 20.34
N LYS A 260 -34.10 20.26 20.82
CA LYS A 260 -33.92 20.78 22.18
C LYS A 260 -34.75 22.04 22.42
N GLU A 261 -34.80 22.96 21.45
CA GLU A 261 -35.65 24.16 21.50
C GLU A 261 -37.16 23.84 21.42
N LEU A 262 -37.54 22.69 20.84
CA LEU A 262 -38.93 22.22 20.73
C LEU A 262 -39.42 21.41 21.95
N GLY A 263 -38.58 21.17 22.96
CA GLY A 263 -38.98 20.52 24.21
C GLY A 263 -39.40 19.04 24.06
N ARG A 264 -38.81 18.30 23.11
CA ARG A 264 -39.07 16.86 22.92
C ARG A 264 -38.01 16.02 23.65
N ASP A 265 -38.23 15.73 24.93
CA ASP A 265 -37.33 14.91 25.77
C ASP A 265 -37.23 13.45 25.31
N ASP A 266 -38.23 12.93 24.58
CA ASP A 266 -38.32 11.52 24.20
C ASP A 266 -37.23 11.04 23.20
N ILE A 267 -36.55 11.95 22.50
CA ILE A 267 -35.48 11.60 21.53
C ILE A 267 -34.11 11.53 22.21
N ALA A 268 -33.91 12.27 23.30
CA ALA A 268 -32.67 12.21 24.08
C ALA A 268 -32.43 10.80 24.66
N GLU A 269 -33.49 10.13 25.08
CA GLU A 269 -33.46 8.76 25.59
C GLU A 269 -32.93 7.75 24.55
N VAL A 270 -33.29 7.93 23.27
CA VAL A 270 -32.85 7.02 22.20
C VAL A 270 -31.36 7.19 21.90
N ASP A 271 -30.85 8.42 21.97
CA ASP A 271 -29.43 8.68 21.75
C ASP A 271 -28.57 8.18 22.92
N GLU A 272 -29.03 8.30 24.17
CA GLU A 272 -28.38 7.68 25.34
C GLU A 272 -28.29 6.15 25.21
N LEU A 273 -29.38 5.50 24.80
CA LEU A 273 -29.39 4.07 24.51
C LEU A 273 -28.38 3.69 23.41
N ARG A 274 -28.27 4.53 22.36
CA ARG A 274 -27.35 4.28 21.26
C ARG A 274 -25.89 4.32 21.71
N GLU A 275 -25.55 5.23 22.63
CA GLU A 275 -24.21 5.28 23.23
C GLU A 275 -23.94 4.06 24.12
N GLN A 276 -24.93 3.63 24.91
CA GLN A 276 -24.81 2.42 25.72
C GLN A 276 -24.59 1.17 24.87
N VAL A 277 -25.27 1.03 23.73
CA VAL A 277 -25.10 -0.10 22.81
C VAL A 277 -23.67 -0.18 22.29
N LYS A 278 -23.09 0.95 21.86
CA LYS A 278 -21.70 1.02 21.38
C LYS A 278 -20.68 0.68 22.47
N ASN A 279 -20.97 1.05 23.72
CA ASN A 279 -20.05 0.85 24.85
C ASN A 279 -20.14 -0.55 25.50
N ALA A 280 -21.26 -1.26 25.30
CA ALA A 280 -21.49 -2.59 25.88
C ALA A 280 -20.48 -3.65 25.39
N GLY A 281 -19.87 -3.45 24.21
CA GLY A 281 -18.94 -4.40 23.57
C GLY A 281 -19.62 -5.69 23.16
N MET A 282 -20.73 -5.54 22.45
CA MET A 282 -21.48 -6.65 21.86
C MET A 282 -20.71 -7.26 20.68
N SER A 283 -21.15 -8.41 20.18
CA SER A 283 -20.71 -8.88 18.87
C SER A 283 -21.28 -7.98 17.76
N GLU A 284 -20.59 -7.89 16.62
CA GLU A 284 -20.99 -7.04 15.48
C GLU A 284 -22.45 -7.30 15.04
N GLU A 285 -22.86 -8.57 14.93
CA GLU A 285 -24.24 -8.94 14.59
C GLU A 285 -25.27 -8.44 15.62
N ALA A 286 -24.93 -8.46 16.91
CA ALA A 286 -25.83 -8.03 17.97
C ALA A 286 -25.92 -6.50 18.04
N GLU A 287 -24.79 -5.81 17.85
CA GLU A 287 -24.73 -4.35 17.79
C GLU A 287 -25.52 -3.80 16.61
N GLU A 288 -25.32 -4.35 15.40
CA GLU A 288 -26.06 -3.94 14.21
C GLU A 288 -27.57 -4.08 14.41
N LYS A 289 -28.00 -5.21 15.00
CA LYS A 289 -29.42 -5.48 15.27
C LYS A 289 -30.00 -4.54 16.32
N ALA A 290 -29.26 -4.25 17.39
CA ALA A 290 -29.69 -3.30 18.42
C ALA A 290 -29.83 -1.87 17.86
N LEU A 291 -28.86 -1.43 17.05
CA LEU A 291 -28.91 -0.12 16.40
C LEU A 291 -30.11 0.02 15.46
N LYS A 292 -30.41 -1.03 14.68
CA LYS A 292 -31.57 -1.05 13.78
C LYS A 292 -32.90 -0.93 14.51
N GLU A 293 -33.03 -1.58 15.66
CA GLU A 293 -34.24 -1.46 16.49
C GLU A 293 -34.34 -0.08 17.16
N LEU A 294 -33.21 0.54 17.53
CA LEU A 294 -33.19 1.93 18.02
C LEU A 294 -33.59 2.95 16.95
N ASP A 295 -33.16 2.76 15.71
CA ASP A 295 -33.59 3.58 14.57
C ASP A 295 -35.10 3.49 14.37
N ARG A 296 -35.67 2.29 14.55
CA ARG A 296 -37.11 2.05 14.50
C ARG A 296 -37.84 2.71 15.68
N LEU A 297 -37.28 2.61 16.88
CA LEU A 297 -37.82 3.26 18.08
C LEU A 297 -37.91 4.78 17.92
N ALA A 298 -36.92 5.41 17.29
CA ALA A 298 -36.91 6.85 17.03
C ALA A 298 -38.03 7.33 16.10
N GLN A 299 -38.57 6.45 15.25
CA GLN A 299 -39.60 6.79 14.26
C GLN A 299 -41.03 6.51 14.75
N ILE A 300 -41.19 5.64 15.75
CA ILE A 300 -42.50 5.22 16.24
C ILE A 300 -42.96 6.16 17.36
N PRO A 301 -44.24 6.56 17.40
CA PRO A 301 -44.78 7.33 18.52
C PRO A 301 -44.57 6.61 19.87
N PRO A 302 -44.13 7.29 20.93
CA PRO A 302 -43.84 6.68 22.25
C PRO A 302 -45.02 5.91 22.86
N GLN A 303 -46.25 6.29 22.50
CA GLN A 303 -47.50 5.67 22.98
C GLN A 303 -47.86 4.35 22.27
N SER A 304 -47.09 3.93 21.26
CA SER A 304 -47.32 2.69 20.54
C SER A 304 -46.94 1.46 21.39
N ALA A 305 -47.76 0.41 21.33
CA ALA A 305 -47.43 -0.89 21.94
C ALA A 305 -46.10 -1.47 21.42
N GLU A 306 -45.73 -1.12 20.18
CA GLU A 306 -44.48 -1.54 19.54
C GLU A 306 -43.24 -0.88 20.16
N SER A 307 -43.37 0.37 20.61
CA SER A 307 -42.29 1.11 21.30
C SER A 307 -41.87 0.39 22.59
N GLY A 308 -42.84 -0.04 23.40
CA GLY A 308 -42.57 -0.79 24.63
C GLY A 308 -41.89 -2.14 24.39
N VAL A 309 -42.24 -2.84 23.31
CA VAL A 309 -41.61 -4.12 22.93
C VAL A 309 -40.15 -3.91 22.51
N ILE A 310 -39.89 -2.89 21.68
CA ILE A 310 -38.54 -2.55 21.22
C ILE A 310 -37.67 -2.09 22.39
N ARG A 311 -38.17 -1.20 23.26
CA ARG A 311 -37.46 -0.74 24.46
C ARG A 311 -37.07 -1.91 25.36
N THR A 312 -38.02 -2.79 25.68
CA THR A 312 -37.77 -3.99 26.50
C THR A 312 -36.70 -4.89 25.88
N TYR A 313 -36.69 -5.02 24.54
CA TYR A 313 -35.65 -5.78 23.86
C TYR A 313 -34.27 -5.15 24.02
N VAL A 314 -34.15 -3.86 23.76
CA VAL A 314 -32.87 -3.15 23.84
C VAL A 314 -32.33 -3.21 25.27
N ASP A 315 -33.19 -3.01 26.27
CA ASP A 315 -32.82 -3.16 27.69
C ASP A 315 -32.33 -4.58 28.01
N TRP A 316 -32.97 -5.62 27.46
CA TRP A 316 -32.50 -7.01 27.63
C TRP A 316 -31.14 -7.24 26.99
N ILE A 317 -30.89 -6.73 25.78
CA ILE A 317 -29.58 -6.87 25.14
C ILE A 317 -28.52 -6.14 25.97
N LEU A 318 -28.79 -4.93 26.43
CA LEU A 318 -27.84 -4.11 27.20
C LEU A 318 -27.50 -4.72 28.56
N THR A 319 -28.44 -5.44 29.18
CA THR A 319 -28.22 -6.11 30.47
C THR A 319 -27.44 -7.43 30.36
N LEU A 320 -27.21 -7.95 29.15
CA LEU A 320 -26.39 -9.14 28.98
C LEU A 320 -24.90 -8.85 29.25
N PRO A 321 -24.19 -9.76 29.93
CA PRO A 321 -22.78 -9.56 30.27
C PRO A 321 -21.86 -9.87 29.09
N TRP A 322 -21.86 -9.03 28.05
CA TRP A 322 -21.10 -9.24 26.81
C TRP A 322 -19.59 -9.39 27.01
N LYS A 323 -19.02 -8.64 27.97
CA LYS A 323 -17.58 -8.66 28.29
C LYS A 323 -17.23 -9.58 29.46
N GLU A 324 -18.20 -9.98 30.28
CA GLU A 324 -17.91 -10.79 31.47
C GLU A 324 -17.93 -12.28 31.10
N SER A 325 -16.78 -12.93 31.26
CA SER A 325 -16.68 -14.38 31.13
C SER A 325 -15.89 -14.95 32.32
N THR A 326 -16.25 -16.17 32.72
CA THR A 326 -15.47 -16.91 33.73
C THR A 326 -14.28 -17.58 33.08
N GLU A 327 -13.10 -17.45 33.69
CA GLU A 327 -11.90 -18.16 33.24
C GLU A 327 -12.13 -19.66 33.25
N HIS A 328 -11.80 -20.32 32.15
CA HIS A 328 -11.95 -21.76 32.02
C HIS A 328 -10.71 -22.46 32.59
N GLN A 329 -10.85 -23.11 33.74
CA GLN A 329 -9.80 -23.92 34.34
C GLN A 329 -10.20 -25.38 34.26
N LEU A 330 -9.57 -26.13 33.35
CA LEU A 330 -9.84 -27.55 33.15
C LEU A 330 -8.60 -28.39 33.48
N GLN A 331 -8.70 -29.18 34.55
CA GLN A 331 -7.71 -30.19 34.91
C GLN A 331 -8.44 -31.52 35.10
N LEU A 332 -8.18 -32.50 34.22
CA LEU A 332 -8.88 -33.80 34.27
C LEU A 332 -8.77 -34.53 35.62
N PRO A 333 -7.60 -34.56 36.30
CA PRO A 333 -7.52 -35.21 37.61
C PRO A 333 -8.43 -34.56 38.67
N GLU A 334 -8.51 -33.23 38.64
CA GLU A 334 -9.38 -32.49 39.56
C GLU A 334 -10.86 -32.64 39.20
N ALA A 335 -11.18 -32.69 37.91
CA ALA A 335 -12.53 -32.98 37.44
C ALA A 335 -13.00 -34.36 37.89
N GLN A 336 -12.15 -35.38 37.79
CA GLN A 336 -12.45 -36.73 38.28
C GLN A 336 -12.70 -36.73 39.79
N ARG A 337 -11.81 -36.10 40.56
CA ARG A 337 -11.95 -35.96 42.02
C ARG A 337 -13.28 -35.30 42.40
N ILE A 338 -13.65 -34.21 41.73
CA ILE A 338 -14.90 -33.48 41.97
C ILE A 338 -16.13 -34.32 41.63
N LEU A 339 -16.11 -35.05 40.51
CA LEU A 339 -17.21 -35.92 40.10
C LEU A 339 -17.39 -37.10 41.08
N ASP A 340 -16.29 -37.67 41.56
CA ASP A 340 -16.30 -38.76 42.54
C ASP A 340 -16.74 -38.32 43.94
N GLU A 341 -16.34 -37.11 44.35
CA GLU A 341 -16.77 -36.48 45.60
C GLU A 341 -18.28 -36.17 45.61
N ASP A 342 -18.80 -35.60 44.51
CA ASP A 342 -20.19 -35.12 44.45
C ASP A 342 -21.21 -36.22 44.14
N HIS A 343 -20.78 -37.33 43.54
CA HIS A 343 -21.67 -38.40 43.08
C HIS A 343 -21.11 -39.77 43.42
N TYR A 344 -21.78 -40.52 44.29
CA TYR A 344 -21.43 -41.91 44.56
C TYR A 344 -21.90 -42.83 43.41
N GLY A 345 -21.01 -43.70 42.90
CA GLY A 345 -21.28 -44.55 41.73
C GLY A 345 -21.28 -43.77 40.41
N LEU A 346 -22.24 -44.05 39.51
CA LEU A 346 -22.35 -43.42 38.18
C LEU A 346 -21.07 -43.52 37.33
N GLU A 347 -20.34 -44.65 37.42
CA GLU A 347 -19.06 -44.87 36.72
C GLU A 347 -19.14 -44.49 35.24
N LYS A 348 -20.10 -45.07 34.52
CA LYS A 348 -20.27 -44.83 33.08
C LYS A 348 -20.58 -43.37 32.72
N PRO A 349 -21.56 -42.69 33.37
CA PRO A 349 -21.76 -41.25 33.17
C PRO A 349 -20.54 -40.38 33.48
N LYS A 350 -19.80 -40.67 34.56
CA LYS A 350 -18.59 -39.91 34.92
C LYS A 350 -17.49 -40.11 33.90
N GLU A 351 -17.25 -41.34 33.48
CA GLU A 351 -16.27 -41.70 32.43
C GLU A 351 -16.57 -40.93 31.14
N ASN A 352 -17.82 -40.95 30.67
CA ASN A 352 -18.24 -40.19 29.48
C ASN A 352 -18.03 -38.68 29.62
N VAL A 353 -18.27 -38.11 30.82
CA VAL A 353 -18.03 -36.69 31.10
C VAL A 353 -16.53 -36.40 31.05
N LEU A 354 -15.69 -37.25 31.63
CA LEU A 354 -14.23 -37.09 31.61
C LEU A 354 -13.67 -37.22 30.20
N GLU A 355 -14.15 -38.17 29.39
CA GLU A 355 -13.80 -38.29 27.97
C GLU A 355 -14.15 -37.02 27.20
N TYR A 356 -15.36 -36.49 27.41
CA TYR A 356 -15.80 -35.24 26.78
C TYR A 356 -14.90 -34.05 27.18
N LEU A 357 -14.59 -33.93 28.47
CA LEU A 357 -13.67 -32.91 28.96
C LEU A 357 -12.25 -33.09 28.38
N ALA A 358 -11.78 -34.32 28.20
CA ALA A 358 -10.48 -34.61 27.61
C ALA A 358 -10.41 -34.15 26.15
N VAL A 359 -11.48 -34.41 25.36
CA VAL A 359 -11.58 -33.91 23.99
C VAL A 359 -11.62 -32.37 23.96
N LEU A 360 -12.36 -31.74 24.86
CA LEU A 360 -12.38 -30.27 24.98
C LEU A 360 -10.99 -29.68 25.26
N GLN A 361 -10.20 -30.33 26.14
CA GLN A 361 -8.84 -29.90 26.45
C GLN A 361 -7.91 -29.95 25.21
N LEU A 362 -8.11 -30.93 24.32
CA LEU A 362 -7.32 -31.10 23.10
C LEU A 362 -7.71 -30.12 21.98
N VAL A 363 -9.01 -29.97 21.73
CA VAL A 363 -9.52 -29.26 20.54
C VAL A 363 -9.71 -27.75 20.80
N LYS A 364 -9.72 -27.31 22.08
CA LYS A 364 -9.92 -25.93 22.58
C LYS A 364 -11.26 -25.26 22.22
N HIS A 365 -11.83 -25.55 21.05
CA HIS A 365 -13.16 -25.11 20.62
C HIS A 365 -13.90 -26.26 19.92
N LEU A 366 -14.90 -26.83 20.59
CA LEU A 366 -15.84 -27.77 19.97
C LEU A 366 -17.11 -27.03 19.53
N LYS A 367 -17.34 -26.92 18.21
CA LYS A 367 -18.65 -26.51 17.69
C LYS A 367 -19.59 -27.72 17.71
N GLY A 368 -20.64 -27.67 18.54
CA GLY A 368 -21.81 -28.55 18.39
C GLY A 368 -22.10 -29.66 19.42
N PRO A 369 -21.18 -30.17 20.26
CA PRO A 369 -21.56 -31.25 21.17
C PRO A 369 -22.17 -30.69 22.47
N ILE A 370 -23.50 -30.75 22.56
CA ILE A 370 -24.27 -30.47 23.78
C ILE A 370 -24.33 -31.75 24.62
N ILE A 371 -23.94 -31.70 25.89
CA ILE A 371 -24.12 -32.83 26.82
C ILE A 371 -25.62 -32.99 27.13
N CYS A 372 -26.20 -34.13 26.76
CA CYS A 372 -27.57 -34.46 27.07
C CYS A 372 -27.63 -35.51 28.20
N LEU A 373 -28.24 -35.15 29.33
CA LEU A 373 -28.45 -36.05 30.47
C LEU A 373 -29.90 -36.53 30.49
N VAL A 374 -30.13 -37.81 30.21
CA VAL A 374 -31.47 -38.41 30.13
C VAL A 374 -31.66 -39.44 31.24
N GLY A 375 -32.84 -39.46 31.85
CA GLY A 375 -33.22 -40.47 32.83
C GLY A 375 -34.39 -40.06 33.72
N PRO A 376 -34.90 -40.96 34.60
CA PRO A 376 -35.99 -40.69 35.53
C PRO A 376 -35.76 -39.47 36.44
N PRO A 377 -36.80 -38.83 36.98
CA PRO A 377 -36.62 -37.75 37.96
C PRO A 377 -35.84 -38.27 39.20
N GLY A 378 -35.03 -37.41 39.82
CA GLY A 378 -34.28 -37.75 41.03
C GLY A 378 -32.91 -38.42 40.84
N VAL A 379 -32.54 -38.84 39.62
CA VAL A 379 -31.26 -39.55 39.35
C VAL A 379 -30.00 -38.67 39.30
N GLY A 380 -30.03 -37.47 39.90
CA GLY A 380 -28.84 -36.62 40.02
C GLY A 380 -28.45 -35.76 38.80
N LYS A 381 -29.20 -35.74 37.70
CA LYS A 381 -28.88 -34.98 36.46
C LYS A 381 -28.46 -33.52 36.69
N THR A 382 -29.26 -32.76 37.43
CA THR A 382 -28.97 -31.34 37.73
C THR A 382 -27.76 -31.21 38.63
N SER A 383 -27.56 -32.16 39.54
CA SER A 383 -26.39 -32.19 40.42
C SER A 383 -25.13 -32.48 39.61
N LEU A 384 -25.18 -33.40 38.62
CA LEU A 384 -24.06 -33.69 37.73
C LEU A 384 -23.68 -32.46 36.91
N GLY A 385 -24.66 -31.72 36.39
CA GLY A 385 -24.41 -30.44 35.72
C GLY A 385 -23.72 -29.39 36.61
N LYS A 386 -24.05 -29.33 37.90
CA LYS A 386 -23.37 -28.46 38.87
C LYS A 386 -21.92 -28.89 39.11
N SER A 387 -21.67 -30.19 39.24
CA SER A 387 -20.32 -30.73 39.42
C SER A 387 -19.43 -30.50 38.20
N ILE A 388 -19.99 -30.60 36.98
CA ILE A 388 -19.28 -30.24 35.74
C ILE A 388 -18.92 -28.75 35.75
N ALA A 389 -19.84 -27.87 36.14
CA ALA A 389 -19.57 -26.45 36.25
C ALA A 389 -18.45 -26.17 37.28
N ARG A 390 -18.50 -26.80 38.45
CA ARG A 390 -17.45 -26.72 39.49
C ARG A 390 -16.10 -27.22 38.96
N ALA A 391 -16.08 -28.37 38.30
CA ALA A 391 -14.87 -28.98 37.73
C ALA A 391 -14.22 -28.15 36.62
N THR A 392 -14.99 -27.28 35.95
CA THR A 392 -14.51 -26.45 34.83
C THR A 392 -14.28 -24.98 35.20
N GLY A 393 -14.48 -24.63 36.48
CA GLY A 393 -14.40 -23.25 36.98
C GLY A 393 -15.52 -22.32 36.50
N ARG A 394 -16.63 -22.86 35.99
CA ARG A 394 -17.74 -22.08 35.42
C ARG A 394 -18.89 -21.89 36.40
N LYS A 395 -19.60 -20.77 36.29
CA LYS A 395 -20.84 -20.53 37.05
C LYS A 395 -21.96 -21.42 36.50
N PHE A 396 -22.66 -22.12 37.39
CA PHE A 396 -23.83 -22.92 37.02
C PHE A 396 -25.09 -22.04 37.02
N VAL A 397 -25.77 -21.97 35.86
CA VAL A 397 -27.07 -21.32 35.72
C VAL A 397 -28.10 -22.37 35.33
N ARG A 398 -29.23 -22.39 36.05
CA ARG A 398 -30.36 -23.26 35.72
C ARG A 398 -31.45 -22.45 35.04
N MET A 399 -31.74 -22.77 33.79
CA MET A 399 -32.88 -22.24 33.05
C MET A 399 -33.92 -23.34 32.87
N SER A 400 -35.16 -23.08 33.29
CA SER A 400 -36.28 -23.99 33.12
C SER A 400 -37.05 -23.62 31.86
N LEU A 401 -37.04 -24.48 30.84
CA LEU A 401 -37.81 -24.31 29.60
C LEU A 401 -39.27 -24.84 29.73
N GLY A 402 -39.81 -24.84 30.95
CA GLY A 402 -41.10 -25.47 31.25
C GLY A 402 -42.24 -24.87 30.42
N GLY A 403 -43.04 -25.73 29.79
CA GLY A 403 -44.19 -25.30 28.97
C GLY A 403 -43.87 -24.98 27.51
N VAL A 404 -42.58 -24.93 27.14
CA VAL A 404 -42.14 -24.76 25.75
C VAL A 404 -42.39 -26.05 24.98
N ARG A 405 -43.27 -25.99 23.98
CA ARG A 405 -43.64 -27.14 23.13
C ARG A 405 -43.05 -27.05 21.72
N ASP A 406 -42.63 -25.86 21.32
CA ASP A 406 -42.20 -25.55 19.96
C ASP A 406 -40.79 -24.94 19.98
N GLU A 407 -39.96 -25.37 19.04
CA GLU A 407 -38.64 -24.82 18.77
C GLU A 407 -38.71 -23.31 18.44
N ALA A 408 -39.82 -22.87 17.85
CA ALA A 408 -40.08 -21.47 17.51
C ALA A 408 -39.98 -20.53 18.73
N GLU A 409 -40.29 -21.00 19.95
CA GLU A 409 -40.21 -20.20 21.17
C GLU A 409 -38.76 -19.97 21.61
N ILE A 410 -37.88 -20.96 21.40
CA ILE A 410 -36.45 -20.86 21.69
C ILE A 410 -35.74 -20.03 20.61
N ARG A 411 -36.19 -20.14 19.35
CA ARG A 411 -35.67 -19.34 18.23
C ARG A 411 -36.22 -17.91 18.17
N GLY A 412 -37.22 -17.55 18.99
CA GLY A 412 -37.74 -16.19 19.12
C GLY A 412 -38.82 -15.77 18.09
N HIS A 413 -39.49 -16.71 17.43
CA HIS A 413 -40.45 -16.44 16.34
C HIS A 413 -41.74 -15.70 16.78
N ARG A 414 -42.09 -15.70 18.07
CA ARG A 414 -43.28 -14.99 18.58
C ARG A 414 -43.19 -13.46 18.50
N ARG A 415 -42.03 -12.86 18.20
CA ARG A 415 -41.92 -11.41 17.97
C ARG A 415 -42.64 -10.91 16.72
N THR A 416 -42.97 -11.82 15.80
CA THR A 416 -43.56 -11.46 14.49
C THR A 416 -45.08 -11.35 14.50
N TYR A 417 -45.76 -11.71 15.59
CA TYR A 417 -47.21 -11.65 15.72
C TYR A 417 -47.56 -11.02 17.08
N ILE A 418 -47.89 -9.72 17.06
CA ILE A 418 -48.58 -9.04 18.17
C ILE A 418 -50.06 -9.42 18.11
#